data_AF-A0A7K3HIX3-F1
#
_entry.id   AF-A0A7K3HIX3-F1
#
_cell.length_a   1.000
_cell.length_b   1.000
_cell.length_c   1.000
_cell.angle_alpha   90.00
_cell.angle_beta   90.00
_cell.angle_gamma   90.00
#
_symmetry.space_group_name_H-M   'P 1'
#
loop_
_entity.id
_entity.type
_entity.pdbx_description
1 polymer ?
#
loop_
_entity_poly.entity_id
_entity_poly.type
_entity_poly.pdbx_seq_one_letter_code
_entity_poly.pdbx_strand_id
1 'polypeptide(L)' 'MTLLDPQAWSGLGWTGGWQRLSGGEIPVKEPATGEVLGSTGFADASDIARSAEAAAAAQ' A
#
# COMPACT_ATOMS: atom_id res chain seq x y z
N MET A 1 -7.96 -5.42 -20.88
CA MET A 1 -7.06 -4.51 -20.14
C MET A 1 -7.84 -3.97 -18.96
N THR A 2 -7.35 -4.16 -17.74
CA THR A 2 -7.91 -3.54 -16.54
C THR A 2 -7.33 -2.12 -16.41
N LEU A 3 -8.08 -1.20 -15.81
CA LEU A 3 -7.62 0.18 -15.57
C LEU A 3 -6.34 0.21 -14.70
N LEU A 4 -6.29 -0.67 -13.70
CA LEU A 4 -5.16 -0.85 -12.80
C LEU A 4 -4.46 -2.18 -13.07
N ASP A 5 -3.14 -2.21 -12.96
CA ASP A 5 -2.36 -3.45 -12.99
C ASP A 5 -2.62 -4.27 -11.71
N PRO A 6 -3.21 -5.47 -11.81
CA PRO A 6 -3.52 -6.28 -10.64
C PRO A 6 -2.29 -6.64 -9.80
N GLN A 7 -1.10 -6.75 -10.39
CA GLN A 7 0.12 -7.04 -9.63
C GLN A 7 0.54 -5.83 -8.78
N ALA A 8 0.47 -4.63 -9.34
CA ALA A 8 0.82 -3.39 -8.64
C ALA A 8 -0.22 -2.99 -7.57
N TRP A 9 -1.50 -3.30 -7.78
CA TRP A 9 -2.62 -2.89 -6.91
C TRP A 9 -3.15 -4.03 -6.03
N SER A 10 -2.22 -4.81 -5.47
CA SER A 10 -2.45 -6.04 -4.70
C SER A 10 -2.30 -5.86 -3.18
N GLY A 11 -2.52 -4.65 -2.66
CA GLY A 11 -2.52 -4.41 -1.22
C GLY A 11 -1.13 -4.27 -0.58
N LEU A 12 -0.09 -4.08 -1.39
CA LEU A 12 1.27 -3.87 -0.90
C LEU A 12 1.51 -2.39 -0.54
N GLY A 13 2.44 -2.17 0.38
CA GLY A 13 3.00 -0.86 0.70
C GLY A 13 4.53 -0.91 0.67
N TRP A 14 5.16 0.27 0.63
CA TRP A 14 6.61 0.39 0.55
C TRP A 14 7.20 0.88 1.88
N THR A 15 8.03 0.04 2.50
CA THR A 15 8.81 0.37 3.72
C THR A 15 10.28 -0.02 3.55
N GLY A 16 10.86 0.29 2.37
CA GLY A 16 12.19 -0.20 1.93
C GLY A 16 12.11 -1.38 0.95
N GLY A 17 10.90 -1.87 0.72
CA GLY A 17 10.54 -2.91 -0.25
C GLY A 17 9.02 -3.04 -0.30
N TRP A 18 8.48 -3.53 -1.43
CA TRP A 18 7.05 -3.82 -1.56
C TRP A 18 6.67 -5.03 -0.70
N GLN A 19 5.82 -4.83 0.29
CA GLN A 19 5.41 -5.86 1.25
C GLN A 19 4.00 -5.59 1.78
N ARG A 20 3.39 -6.61 2.42
CA ARG A 20 2.17 -6.40 3.19
C ARG A 20 2.48 -5.57 4.43
N LEU A 21 1.61 -4.60 4.71
CA LEU A 21 1.72 -3.75 5.88
C LEU A 21 0.92 -4.36 7.05
N SER A 22 1.33 -4.01 8.26
CA SER A 22 0.73 -4.50 9.51
C SER A 22 -0.68 -3.95 9.71
N GLY A 23 -0.95 -2.75 9.20
CA GLY A 23 -2.30 -2.17 9.16
C GLY A 23 -3.25 -2.83 8.16
N GLY A 24 -2.79 -3.72 7.29
CA GLY A 24 -3.61 -4.42 6.30
C GLY A 24 -3.70 -3.70 4.96
N GLU A 25 -4.91 -3.64 4.38
CA GLU A 25 -5.16 -3.14 3.02
C GLU A 25 -6.39 -2.23 2.99
N ILE A 26 -6.41 -1.25 2.08
CA ILE A 26 -7.53 -0.33 1.88
C ILE A 26 -8.02 -0.36 0.42
N PRO A 27 -9.35 -0.42 0.17
CA PRO A 27 -9.87 -0.47 -1.20
C PRO A 27 -9.80 0.89 -1.89
N VAL A 28 -9.38 0.87 -3.15
CA VAL A 28 -9.45 2.02 -4.05
C VAL A 28 -10.79 1.96 -4.78
N LYS A 29 -11.64 2.97 -4.58
CA LYS A 29 -12.98 3.01 -5.16
C LYS A 29 -13.06 3.96 -6.34
N GLU A 30 -13.80 3.56 -7.37
CA GLU A 30 -14.19 4.44 -8.46
C GLU A 30 -15.21 5.48 -7.94
N PRO A 31 -14.95 6.79 -8.09
CA PRO A 31 -15.83 7.82 -7.53
C PRO A 31 -17.23 7.84 -8.14
N ALA A 32 -17.38 7.43 -9.40
CA ALA A 32 -18.65 7.52 -10.12
C ALA A 32 -19.61 6.37 -9.78
N THR A 33 -19.09 5.17 -9.54
CA THR A 33 -19.87 3.94 -9.37
C THR A 33 -19.78 3.36 -7.96
N GLY A 34 -18.72 3.71 -7.22
CA GLY A 34 -18.38 3.11 -5.94
C GLY A 34 -17.72 1.73 -6.05
N GLU A 35 -17.49 1.21 -7.26
CA GLU A 35 -16.86 -0.08 -7.47
C GLU A 35 -15.39 -0.09 -7.02
N VAL A 36 -14.88 -1.25 -6.62
CA VAL A 36 -13.48 -1.40 -6.19
C VAL A 36 -12.61 -1.64 -7.42
N LEU A 37 -11.66 -0.73 -7.65
CA LEU A 37 -10.69 -0.83 -8.74
C LEU A 37 -9.47 -1.68 -8.35
N GLY A 38 -9.13 -1.72 -7.06
CA GLY A 38 -7.96 -2.41 -6.53
C GLY A 38 -7.77 -2.13 -5.04
N SER A 39 -6.59 -2.45 -4.52
CA SER A 39 -6.24 -2.25 -3.11
C SER A 39 -4.81 -1.75 -2.94
N THR A 40 -4.59 -0.93 -1.92
CA THR A 40 -3.25 -0.49 -1.49
C THR A 40 -2.98 -0.93 -0.06
N GLY A 41 -1.71 -1.06 0.34
CA GLY A 41 -1.37 -1.30 1.74
C GLY A 41 -1.88 -0.16 2.64
N PHE A 42 -2.32 -0.51 3.84
CA PHE A 42 -2.68 0.42 4.90
C PHE A 42 -1.63 0.32 6.02
N ALA A 43 -0.91 1.41 6.27
CA ALA A 43 0.14 1.45 7.27
C ALA A 43 -0.43 1.68 8.67
N ASP A 44 0.05 0.94 9.65
CA ASP A 44 -0.13 1.27 11.06
C ASP A 44 1.10 2.01 11.64
N ALA A 45 1.07 2.34 12.92
CA ALA A 45 2.17 3.04 13.58
C ALA A 45 3.52 2.28 13.53
N SER A 46 3.48 0.95 13.55
CA SER A 46 4.69 0.11 13.50
C SER A 46 5.34 0.10 12.12
N ASP A 47 4.51 0.13 11.06
CA ASP A 47 4.99 0.22 9.68
C ASP A 47 5.69 1.57 9.44
N ILE A 48 5.11 2.66 9.97
CA ILE A 48 5.70 4.00 9.89
C ILE A 48 7.02 4.07 10.65
N ALA A 49 7.09 3.52 11.86
CA ALA A 49 8.32 3.50 12.65
C ALA A 49 9.45 2.75 11.93
N ARG A 50 9.15 1.56 11.37
CA ARG A 50 10.12 0.78 10.58
C ARG A 50 10.59 1.53 9.34
N SER A 51 9.67 2.18 8.63
CA SER A 51 10.01 2.96 7.44
C SER A 51 10.92 4.14 7.77
N ALA A 52 10.68 4.82 8.90
CA ALA A 52 11.51 5.93 9.36
C ALA A 52 12.93 5.47 9.76
N GLU A 53 13.04 4.34 10.46
CA GLU A 53 14.34 3.73 10.80
C GLU A 53 15.15 3.37 9.55
N ALA A 54 14.52 2.71 8.58
CA ALA A 54 15.17 2.36 7.32
C ALA A 54 15.62 3.59 6.52
N ALA A 55 14.80 4.65 6.49
CA ALA A 55 15.16 5.91 5.82
C ALA A 55 16.36 6.60 6.48
N ALA A 56 16.43 6.59 7.83
CA ALA A 56 17.55 7.17 8.57
C ALA A 56 18.86 6.41 8.34
N ALA A 57 18.81 5.09 8.22
CA ALA A 57 19.99 4.26 7.96
C ALA A 57 20.58 4.43 6.54
N ALA A 58 19.82 5.00 5.60
CA ALA A 58 20.19 5.12 4.19
C ALA A 58 20.65 6.53 3.76
N GLN A 59 20.72 7.49 4.68
CA GLN A 59 21.25 8.85 4.44
C GLN A 59 22.78 8.85 4.41
#